data_AF-A0AAV4MXR2-F1
#
_entry.id   AF-A0AAV4MXR2-F1
#
_cell.length_a   1.000
_cell.length_b   1.000
_cell.length_c   1.000
_cell.angle_alpha   90.00
_cell.angle_beta   90.00
_cell.angle_gamma   90.00
#
_symmetry.space_group_name_H-M   'P 1'
#
loop_
_entity.id
_entity.type
_entity.pdbx_description
1 polymer ?
#
loop_
_entity_poly.entity_id
_entity_poly.type
_entity_poly.pdbx_seq_one_letter_code
_entity_poly.pdbx_strand_id
1 'polypeptide(L)'
;MAKNMAAATIPKVQTNPKIPAKKIVRRKQHLAVIKPINEQDSSINTRTCVQKNVAINKVKIGIKKVSPIKKDGIIIETVEEADLNKLIKELENNQVIAKNYTIGKPLKRKLHFICYGVLEELTADSIKANIMHQCEIDQDNSSAISIVHSPTKDPRNKLDL
;
A
#
# COMPACT_ATOMS: atom_id res chain seq x y z
N MET A 1 30.28 56.03 -34.86
CA MET A 1 28.98 55.88 -34.16
C MET A 1 28.85 54.43 -33.71
N ALA A 2 29.04 54.16 -32.41
CA ALA A 2 28.97 52.81 -31.85
C ALA A 2 27.51 52.42 -31.60
N LYS A 3 27.06 51.28 -32.14
CA LYS A 3 25.74 50.71 -31.87
C LYS A 3 25.85 49.81 -30.63
N ASN A 4 25.28 50.27 -29.52
CA ASN A 4 24.99 49.45 -28.36
C ASN A 4 23.90 48.43 -28.73
N MET A 5 24.18 47.14 -28.61
CA MET A 5 23.16 46.10 -28.62
C MET A 5 23.06 45.49 -27.23
N ALA A 6 21.89 45.70 -26.62
CA ALA A 6 21.55 45.32 -25.26
C ALA A 6 21.51 43.79 -25.11
N ALA A 7 22.09 43.30 -24.01
CA ALA A 7 21.97 41.91 -23.59
C ALA A 7 20.51 41.59 -23.22
N ALA A 8 19.91 40.63 -23.92
CA ALA A 8 18.57 40.14 -23.62
C ALA A 8 18.57 39.46 -22.24
N THR A 9 17.85 40.06 -21.29
CA THR A 9 17.67 39.51 -19.95
C THR A 9 16.64 38.39 -20.01
N ILE A 10 17.05 37.16 -19.72
CA ILE A 10 16.19 35.99 -19.62
C ILE A 10 15.27 36.16 -18.39
N PRO A 11 13.94 36.06 -18.52
CA PRO A 11 13.05 36.16 -17.36
C PRO A 11 13.26 34.98 -16.41
N LYS A 12 13.54 35.29 -15.14
CA LYS A 12 13.61 34.28 -14.07
C LYS A 12 12.25 33.59 -13.93
N VAL A 13 12.24 32.28 -14.18
CA VAL A 13 11.11 31.39 -13.88
C VAL A 13 10.82 31.48 -12.38
N GLN A 14 9.68 32.06 -12.00
CA GLN A 14 9.19 32.05 -10.63
C GLN A 14 8.80 30.61 -10.28
N THR A 15 9.63 29.94 -9.46
CA THR A 15 9.27 28.65 -8.88
C THR A 15 8.22 28.88 -7.81
N ASN A 16 6.99 28.43 -8.05
CA ASN A 16 5.92 28.43 -7.04
C ASN A 16 6.42 27.78 -5.74
N PRO A 17 6.09 28.34 -4.56
CA PRO A 17 6.46 27.74 -3.29
C PRO A 17 5.87 26.34 -3.18
N LYS A 18 6.74 25.33 -3.04
CA LYS A 18 6.34 23.94 -2.75
C LYS A 18 5.61 23.93 -1.41
N ILE A 19 4.28 23.86 -1.45
CA ILE A 19 3.46 23.60 -0.26
C ILE A 19 3.95 22.25 0.31
N PRO A 20 4.47 22.19 1.55
CA PRO A 20 4.90 20.94 2.13
C PRO A 20 3.67 20.05 2.28
N ALA A 21 3.63 18.94 1.53
CA ALA A 21 2.57 17.96 1.65
C ALA A 21 2.49 17.49 3.11
N LYS A 22 1.35 17.71 3.76
CA LYS A 22 1.13 17.28 5.14
C LYS A 22 1.29 15.77 5.19
N LYS A 23 2.37 15.29 5.82
CA LYS A 23 2.69 13.87 5.91
C LYS A 23 1.55 13.15 6.64
N ILE A 24 0.76 12.36 5.92
CA ILE A 24 -0.33 11.57 6.51
C ILE A 24 0.33 10.43 7.30
N VAL A 25 0.53 10.63 8.60
CA VAL A 25 1.01 9.57 9.49
C VAL A 25 -0.11 8.55 9.67
N ARG A 26 -0.05 7.45 8.92
CA ARG A 26 -0.96 6.31 9.13
C ARG A 26 -0.48 5.54 10.35
N ARG A 27 -1.34 5.39 11.36
CA ARG A 27 -1.03 4.56 12.53
C ARG A 27 -0.86 3.10 12.07
N LYS A 28 0.20 2.44 12.54
CA LYS A 28 0.44 1.02 12.27
C LYS A 28 -0.75 0.21 12.80
N GLN A 29 -1.28 -0.69 11.97
CA GLN A 29 -2.40 -1.57 12.34
C GLN A 29 -1.88 -2.99 12.57
N HIS A 30 -2.32 -3.62 13.65
CA HIS A 30 -1.94 -4.99 14.00
C HIS A 30 -3.13 -5.91 13.71
N LEU A 31 -3.11 -6.54 12.54
CA LEU A 31 -4.27 -7.22 11.96
C LEU A 31 -4.03 -8.73 11.82
N ALA A 32 -5.00 -9.53 12.27
CA ALA A 32 -5.15 -10.94 11.93
C ALA A 32 -6.28 -11.11 10.92
N VAL A 33 -6.05 -11.93 9.90
CA VAL A 33 -7.02 -12.35 8.90
C VAL A 33 -7.40 -13.79 9.20
N ILE A 34 -8.70 -14.06 9.28
CA ILE A 34 -9.24 -15.40 9.49
C ILE A 34 -10.22 -15.67 8.36
N LYS A 35 -10.05 -16.76 7.62
CA LYS A 35 -10.94 -17.14 6.52
C LYS A 35 -11.33 -18.60 6.62
N PRO A 36 -12.60 -18.96 6.37
CA PRO A 36 -12.99 -20.36 6.30
C PRO A 36 -12.25 -21.07 5.18
N ILE A 37 -11.88 -22.33 5.41
CA ILE A 37 -11.25 -23.19 4.40
C ILE A 37 -12.29 -23.62 3.35
N ASN A 38 -13.51 -23.91 3.81
CA ASN A 38 -14.63 -24.27 2.96
C ASN A 38 -15.56 -23.06 2.79
N GLU A 39 -15.95 -22.73 1.56
CA GLU A 39 -16.77 -21.55 1.21
C GLU A 39 -18.25 -21.65 1.67
N GLN A 40 -18.55 -22.46 2.70
CA GLN A 40 -19.91 -22.69 3.22
C GLN A 40 -20.25 -21.85 4.46
N ASP A 41 -19.25 -21.22 5.08
CA ASP A 41 -19.47 -20.37 6.24
C ASP A 41 -19.76 -18.93 5.83
N SER A 42 -20.56 -18.20 6.62
CA SER A 42 -20.72 -16.75 6.50
C SER A 42 -19.75 -16.01 7.42
N SER A 43 -19.42 -14.74 7.11
CA SER A 43 -18.57 -13.93 8.02
C SER A 43 -19.12 -13.80 9.45
N ILE A 44 -20.44 -13.88 9.64
CA ILE A 44 -21.11 -13.91 10.94
C ILE A 44 -20.85 -15.23 11.66
N ASN A 45 -20.93 -16.36 10.95
CA ASN A 45 -20.64 -17.68 11.50
C ASN A 45 -19.17 -17.80 11.87
N THR A 46 -18.25 -17.34 11.00
CA THR A 46 -16.81 -17.27 11.28
C THR A 46 -16.53 -16.49 12.56
N ARG A 47 -17.12 -15.29 12.70
CA ARG A 47 -16.98 -14.48 13.92
C ARG A 47 -17.49 -15.22 15.16
N THR A 48 -18.69 -15.80 15.05
CA THR A 48 -19.33 -16.50 16.17
C THR A 48 -18.55 -17.73 16.59
N CYS A 49 -18.03 -18.49 15.63
CA CYS A 49 -17.20 -19.67 15.86
C CYS A 49 -15.89 -19.30 16.56
N VAL A 50 -15.20 -18.26 16.08
CA VAL A 50 -13.98 -17.75 16.71
C VAL A 50 -14.24 -17.29 18.13
N GLN A 51 -15.31 -16.51 18.37
CA GLN A 51 -15.65 -16.02 19.72
C GLN A 51 -16.02 -17.13 20.70
N LYS A 52 -16.70 -18.19 20.24
CA LYS A 52 -17.10 -19.33 21.08
C LYS A 52 -15.92 -20.22 21.46
N ASN A 53 -15.00 -20.43 20.53
CA ASN A 53 -13.90 -21.38 20.70
C ASN A 53 -12.63 -20.74 21.27
N VAL A 54 -12.44 -19.43 21.11
CA VAL A 54 -11.27 -18.72 21.61
C VAL A 54 -11.65 -17.80 22.76
N ALA A 55 -11.15 -18.12 23.94
CA ALA A 55 -11.39 -17.35 25.16
C ALA A 55 -10.48 -16.11 25.24
N ILE A 56 -10.74 -15.13 24.38
CA ILE A 56 -9.96 -13.88 24.26
C ILE A 56 -9.78 -13.19 25.62
N ASN A 57 -10.84 -13.18 26.45
CA ASN A 57 -10.82 -12.54 27.78
C ASN A 57 -9.87 -13.22 28.76
N LYS A 58 -9.66 -14.54 28.64
CA LYS A 58 -8.75 -15.29 29.53
C LYS A 58 -7.28 -14.96 29.25
N VAL A 59 -6.97 -14.64 28.00
CA VAL A 59 -5.59 -14.40 27.52
C VAL A 59 -5.22 -12.91 27.58
N LYS A 60 -6.13 -12.04 28.04
CA LYS A 60 -5.94 -10.57 28.15
C LYS A 60 -5.42 -9.95 26.83
N ILE A 61 -6.06 -10.28 25.71
CA ILE A 61 -5.71 -9.74 24.40
C ILE A 61 -6.52 -8.46 24.15
N GLY A 62 -5.86 -7.34 23.89
CA GLY A 62 -6.51 -6.08 23.53
C GLY A 62 -7.04 -6.11 22.10
N ILE A 63 -8.34 -6.39 21.94
CA ILE A 63 -9.02 -6.27 20.63
C ILE A 63 -9.58 -4.86 20.47
N LYS A 64 -9.24 -4.22 19.36
CA LYS A 64 -9.73 -2.89 18.99
C LYS A 64 -10.96 -2.97 18.10
N LYS A 65 -10.95 -3.87 17.11
CA LYS A 65 -12.04 -3.99 16.14
C LYS A 65 -12.10 -5.39 15.54
N VAL A 66 -13.30 -5.86 15.23
CA VAL A 66 -13.54 -7.00 14.35
C VAL A 66 -14.35 -6.54 13.15
N SER A 67 -13.96 -6.90 11.93
CA SER A 67 -14.65 -6.49 10.70
C SER A 67 -14.76 -7.65 9.71
N PRO A 68 -15.89 -7.80 9.00
CA PRO A 68 -16.02 -8.82 7.96
C PRO A 68 -15.16 -8.47 6.74
N ILE A 69 -14.72 -9.49 6.00
CA ILE A 69 -14.04 -9.36 4.72
C ILE A 69 -14.65 -10.30 3.68
N LYS A 70 -14.25 -10.13 2.41
CA LYS A 70 -14.65 -11.02 1.31
C LYS A 70 -14.29 -12.48 1.61
N LYS A 71 -15.03 -13.40 0.96
CA LYS A 71 -14.93 -14.86 1.18
C LYS A 71 -15.19 -15.25 2.64
N ASP A 72 -16.19 -14.59 3.22
CA ASP A 72 -16.72 -14.90 4.55
C ASP A 72 -15.70 -14.95 5.69
N GLY A 73 -14.58 -14.26 5.49
CA GLY A 73 -13.56 -14.09 6.50
C GLY A 73 -13.87 -12.93 7.43
N ILE A 74 -13.03 -12.79 8.44
CA ILE A 74 -12.99 -11.66 9.35
C ILE A 74 -11.55 -11.14 9.48
N ILE A 75 -11.43 -9.85 9.79
CA ILE A 75 -10.21 -9.23 10.28
C ILE A 75 -10.40 -8.84 11.73
N ILE A 76 -9.40 -9.15 12.55
CA ILE A 76 -9.31 -8.72 13.94
C ILE A 76 -8.14 -7.74 14.07
N GLU A 77 -8.43 -6.51 14.47
CA GLU A 77 -7.46 -5.48 14.82
C GLU A 77 -7.18 -5.55 16.32
N THR A 78 -5.90 -5.65 16.66
CA THR A 78 -5.40 -5.62 18.05
C THR A 78 -4.75 -4.28 18.36
N VAL A 79 -4.67 -3.94 19.65
CA VAL A 79 -4.08 -2.69 20.11
C VAL A 79 -2.56 -2.68 19.88
N GLU A 80 -1.90 -3.81 20.17
CA GLU A 80 -0.45 -3.96 20.09
C GLU A 80 -0.03 -5.17 19.25
N GLU A 81 1.20 -5.15 18.74
CA GLU A 81 1.76 -6.27 17.98
C GLU A 81 1.93 -7.55 18.83
N ALA A 82 2.21 -7.40 20.12
CA ALA A 82 2.30 -8.52 21.05
C ALA A 82 0.97 -9.26 21.18
N ASP A 83 -0.14 -8.52 21.24
CA ASP A 83 -1.49 -9.06 21.29
C ASP A 83 -1.89 -9.77 20.00
N LEU A 84 -1.48 -9.25 18.84
CA LEU A 84 -1.65 -9.94 17.57
C LEU A 84 -0.98 -11.32 17.58
N ASN A 85 0.27 -11.38 18.04
CA ASN A 85 1.03 -12.64 18.04
C ASN A 85 0.44 -13.64 19.04
N LYS A 86 -0.06 -13.19 20.20
CA LYS A 86 -0.79 -14.05 21.15
C LYS A 86 -2.10 -14.57 20.54
N LEU A 87 -2.85 -13.69 19.88
CA LEU A 87 -4.11 -14.05 19.22
C LEU A 87 -3.90 -15.12 18.15
N ILE A 88 -2.89 -14.96 17.30
CA ILE A 88 -2.58 -15.94 16.25
C ILE A 88 -2.25 -17.31 16.89
N LYS A 89 -1.40 -17.34 17.92
CA LYS A 89 -1.05 -18.58 18.63
C LYS A 89 -2.28 -19.26 19.25
N GLU A 90 -3.16 -18.51 19.89
CA GLU A 90 -4.40 -19.06 20.47
C GLU A 90 -5.35 -19.65 19.40
N LEU A 91 -5.46 -18.97 18.25
CA LEU A 91 -6.26 -19.45 17.14
C LEU A 91 -5.67 -20.73 16.53
N GLU A 92 -4.35 -20.79 16.37
CA GLU A 92 -3.64 -21.96 15.82
C GLU A 92 -3.64 -23.16 16.78
N ASN A 93 -3.57 -22.92 18.08
CA ASN A 93 -3.62 -23.97 19.10
C ASN A 93 -5.03 -24.57 19.27
N ASN A 94 -6.07 -23.88 18.81
CA ASN A 94 -7.43 -24.39 18.88
C ASN A 94 -7.72 -25.36 17.71
N GLN A 95 -7.89 -26.65 18.01
CA GLN A 95 -8.12 -27.68 17.00
C GLN A 95 -9.33 -27.41 16.08
N VAL A 96 -10.43 -26.86 16.63
CA VAL A 96 -11.63 -26.55 15.84
C VAL A 96 -11.34 -25.41 14.87
N ILE A 97 -10.61 -24.39 15.31
CA ILE A 97 -10.26 -23.26 14.45
C ILE A 97 -9.23 -23.67 13.40
N ALA A 98 -8.13 -24.30 13.81
CA ALA A 98 -7.04 -24.70 12.91
C ALA A 98 -7.50 -25.67 11.81
N LYS A 99 -8.51 -26.50 12.07
CA LYS A 99 -9.07 -27.43 11.08
C LYS A 99 -10.01 -26.76 10.06
N ASN A 100 -10.70 -25.70 10.45
CA ASN A 100 -11.78 -25.11 9.66
C ASN A 100 -11.44 -23.75 9.04
N TYR A 101 -10.43 -23.06 9.56
CA TYR A 101 -10.07 -21.71 9.15
C TYR A 101 -8.57 -21.57 8.87
N THR A 102 -8.25 -20.77 7.87
CA THR A 102 -6.91 -20.26 7.65
C THR A 102 -6.70 -18.98 8.45
N ILE A 103 -5.57 -18.91 9.15
CA ILE A 103 -5.19 -17.76 9.98
C ILE A 103 -3.93 -17.16 9.35
N GLY A 104 -3.86 -15.84 9.27
CA GLY A 104 -2.66 -15.17 8.77
C GLY A 104 -2.67 -13.67 9.03
N LYS A 105 -1.62 -13.00 8.58
CA LYS A 105 -1.54 -11.54 8.54
C LYS A 105 -1.97 -11.05 7.15
N PRO A 106 -2.48 -9.81 7.02
CA PRO A 106 -2.75 -9.23 5.70
C PRO A 106 -1.47 -9.22 4.88
N LEU A 107 -1.54 -9.80 3.68
CA LEU A 107 -0.44 -9.72 2.72
C LEU A 107 -0.39 -8.32 2.14
N LYS A 108 0.78 -7.70 2.18
CA LYS A 108 1.03 -6.47 1.43
C LYS A 108 0.91 -6.81 -0.05
N ARG A 109 0.07 -6.06 -0.77
CA ARG A 109 -0.10 -6.25 -2.21
C ARG A 109 1.16 -5.74 -2.92
N LYS A 110 1.73 -6.53 -3.82
CA LYS A 110 2.77 -6.05 -4.73
C LYS A 110 2.13 -5.04 -5.68
N LEU A 111 2.58 -3.78 -5.61
CA LEU A 111 2.10 -2.71 -6.46
C LEU A 111 2.86 -2.74 -7.80
N HIS A 112 2.16 -2.43 -8.88
CA HIS A 112 2.74 -2.27 -10.20
C HIS A 112 2.47 -0.84 -10.64
N PHE A 113 3.52 -0.09 -10.99
CA PHE A 113 3.41 1.28 -11.47
C PHE A 113 3.69 1.32 -12.96
N ILE A 114 2.90 2.11 -13.69
CA ILE A 114 3.12 2.41 -15.10
C ILE A 114 3.19 3.93 -15.22
N CYS A 115 4.34 4.43 -15.67
CA CYS A 115 4.59 5.87 -15.82
C CYS A 115 4.63 6.24 -17.31
N TYR A 116 3.79 7.18 -17.73
CA TYR A 116 3.72 7.68 -19.11
C TYR A 116 4.32 9.08 -19.22
N GLY A 117 4.88 9.42 -20.38
CA GLY A 117 5.40 10.78 -20.64
C GLY A 117 6.62 11.11 -19.79
N VAL A 118 7.39 10.08 -19.44
CA VAL A 118 8.65 10.22 -18.70
C VAL A 118 9.71 10.78 -19.65
N LEU A 119 10.43 11.81 -19.21
CA LEU A 119 11.59 12.34 -19.92
C LEU A 119 12.66 11.27 -20.07
N GLU A 120 13.31 11.18 -21.23
CA GLU A 120 14.35 10.16 -21.52
C GLU A 120 15.55 10.21 -20.54
N GLU A 121 15.78 11.37 -19.92
CA GLU A 121 16.84 11.58 -18.91
C GLU A 121 16.54 10.90 -17.56
N LEU A 122 15.29 10.52 -17.30
CA LEU A 122 14.88 9.90 -16.05
C LEU A 122 14.96 8.38 -16.16
N THR A 123 15.83 7.79 -15.33
CA THR A 123 16.00 6.33 -15.27
C THR A 123 14.89 5.65 -14.45
N ALA A 124 14.62 4.38 -14.77
CA ALA A 124 13.73 3.51 -13.99
C ALA A 124 14.05 3.49 -12.51
N ASP A 125 15.34 3.43 -12.17
CA ASP A 125 15.79 3.36 -10.78
C ASP A 125 15.57 4.67 -10.02
N SER A 126 15.78 5.83 -10.67
CA SER A 126 15.51 7.14 -10.07
C SER A 126 14.02 7.32 -9.76
N ILE A 127 13.15 6.93 -10.69
CA ILE A 127 11.70 6.98 -10.49
C ILE A 127 11.27 6.00 -9.40
N LYS A 128 11.82 4.78 -9.41
CA LYS A 128 11.59 3.77 -8.38
C LYS A 128 11.94 4.25 -6.99
N ALA A 129 13.16 4.78 -6.82
CA ALA A 129 13.62 5.29 -5.55
C ALA A 129 12.71 6.41 -5.02
N ASN A 130 12.31 7.34 -5.89
CA ASN A 130 11.41 8.43 -5.52
C ASN A 130 10.02 7.94 -5.10
N ILE A 131 9.41 7.02 -5.86
CA ILE A 131 8.09 6.45 -5.52
C ILE A 131 8.17 5.69 -4.19
N MET A 132 9.18 4.84 -4.02
CA MET A 132 9.36 4.07 -2.80
C MET A 132 9.52 4.97 -1.58
N HIS A 133 10.32 6.03 -1.71
CA HIS A 133 10.52 7.01 -0.65
C HIS A 133 9.23 7.78 -0.30
N GLN A 134 8.48 8.26 -1.31
CA GLN A 134 7.23 9.00 -1.07
C GLN A 134 6.12 8.13 -0.48
N CYS A 135 6.04 6.86 -0.89
CA CYS A 135 4.99 5.94 -0.47
C CYS A 135 5.37 5.08 0.75
N GLU A 136 6.57 5.25 1.32
CA GLU A 136 7.09 4.45 2.44
C GLU A 136 6.98 2.93 2.16
N ILE A 137 7.35 2.52 0.94
CA ILE A 137 7.32 1.12 0.50
C ILE A 137 8.65 0.46 0.83
N ASP A 138 8.61 -0.60 1.66
CA ASP A 138 9.80 -1.40 1.98
C ASP A 138 10.40 -2.05 0.73
N GLN A 139 11.73 -2.19 0.71
CA GLN A 139 12.50 -2.73 -0.42
C GLN A 139 12.09 -4.16 -0.82
N ASP A 140 11.61 -4.94 0.15
CA ASP A 140 11.13 -6.32 -0.03
C ASP A 140 9.74 -6.42 -0.68
N ASN A 141 8.98 -5.31 -0.72
CA ASN A 141 7.73 -5.21 -1.46
C ASN A 141 7.97 -4.68 -2.88
N SER A 142 9.00 -5.22 -3.55
CA SER A 142 9.50 -4.75 -4.83
C SER A 142 8.36 -4.54 -5.83
N SER A 143 7.99 -3.29 -6.04
CA SER A 143 7.00 -2.91 -7.04
C SER A 143 7.64 -2.98 -8.42
N ALA A 144 6.99 -3.66 -9.37
CA ALA A 144 7.42 -3.58 -10.75
C ALA A 144 7.07 -2.18 -11.29
N ILE A 145 8.02 -1.55 -11.99
CA ILE A 145 7.82 -0.25 -12.62
C ILE A 145 8.06 -0.41 -14.10
N SER A 146 7.04 -0.08 -14.90
CA SER A 146 7.15 0.01 -16.34
C SER A 146 7.16 1.49 -16.74
N ILE A 147 8.20 1.90 -17.46
CA ILE A 147 8.26 3.24 -18.06
C ILE A 147 7.81 3.15 -19.50
N VAL A 148 6.87 4.02 -19.85
CA VAL A 148 6.49 4.29 -21.23
C VAL A 148 6.96 5.70 -21.57
N HIS A 149 8.09 5.78 -22.27
CA HIS A 149 8.52 7.03 -22.89
C HIS A 149 7.45 7.43 -23.91
N SER A 150 7.07 8.70 -23.91
CA SER A 150 6.20 9.23 -24.97
C SER A 150 6.84 8.95 -26.33
N PRO A 151 6.05 8.57 -27.36
CA PRO A 151 6.57 8.60 -28.72
C PRO A 151 6.98 10.03 -29.05
N THR A 152 8.29 10.26 -29.14
CA THR A 152 8.89 11.49 -29.61
C THR A 152 8.61 11.63 -31.12
N LYS A 153 7.43 12.16 -31.43
CA LYS A 153 7.12 13.08 -32.55
C LYS A 153 5.62 13.34 -32.57
N ASP A 154 5.22 14.58 -32.33
CA ASP A 154 3.89 15.03 -32.72
C ASP A 154 3.78 14.89 -34.24
N PRO A 155 2.89 14.04 -34.78
CA PRO A 155 2.72 13.88 -36.22
C PRO A 155 2.17 15.15 -36.89
N ARG A 156 1.76 16.18 -36.13
CA ARG A 156 1.27 17.46 -36.67
C ARG A 156 2.35 18.43 -37.10
N ASN A 157 3.63 18.17 -36.81
CA ASN A 157 4.75 19.02 -37.27
C ASN A 157 5.33 18.62 -38.64
N LYS A 158 4.55 17.94 -39.49
CA LYS A 158 4.80 17.88 -40.94
C LYS A 158 3.88 18.86 -41.65
N LEU A 159 4.05 20.14 -41.39
CA LEU A 159 3.54 21.17 -42.29
C LEU A 159 4.52 22.35 -42.20
N ASP A 160 5.58 22.30 -42.98
CA ASP A 160 6.31 23.48 -43.42
C ASP A 160 7.00 23.16 -44.76
N LEU A 161 6.53 23.90 -45.79
CA LEU A 161 7.03 24.15 -47.15
C LEU A 161 6.95 23.01 -48.19
#